data_AF-A0A2M7NQE0-F1
#
_entry.id   AF-A0A2M7NQE0-F1
#
_cell.length_a   1.000
_cell.length_b   1.000
_cell.length_c   1.000
_cell.angle_alpha   90.00
_cell.angle_beta   90.00
_cell.angle_gamma   90.00
#
_symmetry.space_group_name_H-M   'P 1'
#
loop_
_entity.id
_entity.type
_entity.pdbx_description
1 polymer ?
#
loop_
_entity_poly.entity_id
_entity_poly.type
_entity_poly.pdbx_seq_one_letter_code
_entity_poly.pdbx_strand_id
1 'polypeptide(L)'
;MNLKNISKRLNISVIEEEELIISLPLGKYFLMFIPIYFVFFAVFYCVATLFYEFDFNLKSLIIQAVLFTFSMRIFYCLQKKIQQQFKNRHN
;
A
#
# COMPACT_ATOMS: atom_id res chain seq x y z
N MET A 1 -29.21 0.22 10.35
CA MET A 1 -27.87 -0.43 10.48
C MET A 1 -26.97 0.51 11.28
N ASN A 2 -26.41 0.06 12.41
CA ASN A 2 -25.75 0.95 13.38
C ASN A 2 -24.30 1.27 12.97
N LEU A 3 -23.92 2.55 12.93
CA LEU A 3 -22.58 3.04 12.56
C LEU A 3 -21.46 2.38 13.39
N LYS A 4 -21.74 2.05 14.66
CA LYS A 4 -20.79 1.39 15.56
C LYS A 4 -20.45 -0.04 15.11
N ASN A 5 -21.43 -0.75 14.52
CA ASN A 5 -21.23 -2.09 13.98
C ASN A 5 -20.51 -2.06 12.62
N ILE A 6 -20.72 -1.00 11.84
CA ILE A 6 -20.02 -0.78 10.57
C ILE A 6 -18.54 -0.49 10.85
N SER A 7 -18.23 0.44 11.75
CA SER A 7 -16.85 0.76 12.16
C SER A 7 -16.09 -0.48 12.68
N LYS A 8 -16.73 -1.30 13.53
CA LYS A 8 -16.12 -2.54 14.02
C LYS A 8 -15.78 -3.52 12.90
N ARG A 9 -16.68 -3.71 11.93
CA ARG A 9 -16.47 -4.63 10.80
C ARG A 9 -15.35 -4.15 9.89
N LEU A 10 -15.33 -2.86 9.57
CA LEU A 10 -14.26 -2.23 8.78
C LEU A 10 -12.89 -2.37 9.46
N ASN A 11 -12.82 -2.19 10.77
CA ASN A 11 -11.54 -2.34 11.48
C ASN A 11 -11.03 -3.79 11.45
N ILE A 12 -11.92 -4.77 11.60
CA ILE A 12 -11.56 -6.19 11.53
C ILE A 12 -11.07 -6.57 10.13
N SER A 13 -11.77 -6.14 9.07
CA SER A 13 -11.36 -6.44 7.70
C SER A 13 -10.01 -5.83 7.33
N VAL A 14 -9.74 -4.59 7.79
CA VAL A 14 -8.45 -3.93 7.54
C VAL A 14 -7.31 -4.65 8.26
N ILE A 15 -7.54 -5.12 9.50
CA ILE A 15 -6.53 -5.89 10.24
C ILE A 15 -6.23 -7.23 9.55
N GLU A 16 -7.25 -7.93 9.07
CA GLU A 16 -7.09 -9.20 8.34
C GLU A 16 -6.31 -9.02 7.03
N GLU A 17 -6.61 -7.97 6.26
CA GLU A 17 -5.87 -7.64 5.04
C GLU A 17 -4.42 -7.26 5.32
N GLU A 18 -4.16 -6.46 6.36
CA GLU A 18 -2.79 -6.12 6.79
C GLU A 18 -1.99 -7.35 7.22
N GLU A 19 -2.60 -8.28 7.96
CA GLU A 19 -1.95 -9.54 8.34
C GLU A 19 -1.64 -10.41 7.13
N LEU A 20 -2.56 -10.48 6.16
CA LEU A 20 -2.37 -11.22 4.92
C LEU A 20 -1.18 -10.66 4.14
N ILE A 21 -1.14 -9.33 3.94
CA ILE A 21 -0.04 -8.62 3.28
C ILE A 21 1.29 -8.88 3.98
N ILE A 22 1.33 -8.81 5.32
CA ILE A 22 2.56 -9.01 6.10
C ILE A 22 3.00 -10.47 6.06
N SER A 23 2.07 -11.42 6.05
CA SER A 23 2.35 -12.86 5.97
C SER A 23 2.95 -13.30 4.65
N LEU A 24 2.75 -12.53 3.56
CA LEU A 24 3.33 -12.85 2.26
C LEU A 24 4.86 -12.82 2.31
N PRO A 25 5.54 -13.84 1.74
CA PRO A 25 6.98 -13.81 1.54
C PRO A 25 7.39 -12.58 0.73
N LEU A 26 8.51 -11.96 1.08
CA LEU A 26 9.01 -10.73 0.45
C LEU A 26 9.00 -10.83 -1.09
N GLY A 27 9.52 -11.93 -1.64
CA GLY A 27 9.56 -12.15 -3.10
C GLY A 27 8.16 -12.14 -3.73
N LYS A 28 7.18 -12.82 -3.14
CA LYS A 28 5.79 -12.85 -3.65
C LYS A 28 5.11 -11.49 -3.52
N TYR A 29 5.37 -10.77 -2.42
CA TYR A 29 4.89 -9.41 -2.23
C TYR A 29 5.41 -8.49 -3.34
N PHE A 30 6.73 -8.42 -3.55
CA PHE A 30 7.29 -7.56 -4.61
C PHE A 30 6.79 -7.96 -5.99
N LEU A 31 6.73 -9.26 -6.30
CA LEU A 31 6.27 -9.75 -7.60
C LEU A 31 4.81 -9.37 -7.89
N MET A 32 3.94 -9.38 -6.89
CA MET A 32 2.53 -9.03 -7.04
C MET A 32 2.30 -7.51 -7.08
N PHE A 33 2.97 -6.76 -6.21
CA PHE A 33 2.68 -5.34 -6.02
C PHE A 33 3.43 -4.42 -7.00
N ILE A 34 4.63 -4.78 -7.48
CA ILE A 34 5.36 -3.95 -8.45
C ILE A 34 4.53 -3.72 -9.74
N PRO A 35 3.93 -4.74 -10.39
CA PRO A 35 3.10 -4.53 -11.57
C PRO A 35 1.88 -3.66 -11.29
N ILE A 36 1.24 -3.83 -10.12
CA ILE A 36 0.08 -3.04 -9.72
C ILE A 36 0.46 -1.57 -9.60
N TYR A 37 1.53 -1.27 -8.88
CA TYR A 37 2.01 0.11 -8.72
C TYR A 37 2.54 0.69 -10.02
N PHE A 38 3.16 -0.11 -10.88
CA PHE A 38 3.55 0.34 -12.22
C PHE A 38 2.35 0.80 -13.04
N VAL A 39 1.27 0.02 -13.07
CA VAL A 39 0.03 0.42 -13.76
C VAL A 39 -0.57 1.68 -13.13
N PHE A 40 -0.61 1.74 -11.80
CA PHE A 40 -1.09 2.92 -11.08
C PHE A 40 -0.31 4.19 -11.47
N PHE A 41 1.02 4.14 -11.46
CA PHE A 41 1.86 5.27 -11.88
C PHE A 41 1.71 5.58 -13.37
N ALA A 42 1.55 4.56 -14.23
CA ALA A 42 1.33 4.77 -15.66
C ALA A 42 0.02 5.52 -15.93
N VAL A 43 -1.05 5.16 -15.23
CA VAL A 43 -2.35 5.84 -15.31
C VAL A 43 -2.21 7.27 -14.80
N PHE A 44 -1.59 7.47 -13.63
CA PHE A 44 -1.36 8.82 -13.10
C PHE A 44 -0.54 9.69 -14.06
N TYR A 45 0.47 9.11 -14.68
CA TYR A 45 1.29 9.80 -15.66
C TYR A 45 0.48 10.18 -16.90
N CYS A 46 -0.33 9.26 -17.43
CA CYS A 46 -1.22 9.51 -18.56
C CYS A 46 -2.24 10.63 -18.25
N VAL A 47 -2.80 10.64 -17.04
CA VAL A 47 -3.67 11.73 -16.60
C VAL A 47 -2.89 13.04 -16.46
N ALA A 48 -1.69 13.02 -15.87
CA ALA A 48 -0.86 14.20 -15.70
C ALA A 48 -0.44 14.82 -17.05
N THR A 49 -0.20 13.99 -18.07
CA THR A 49 0.13 14.47 -19.43
C THR A 49 -0.99 15.27 -20.08
N LEU A 50 -2.24 15.19 -19.59
CA LEU A 50 -3.34 16.04 -20.05
C LEU A 50 -3.23 17.49 -19.55
N PHE A 51 -2.48 17.71 -18.47
CA PHE A 51 -2.37 19.02 -17.82
C PHE A 51 -0.97 19.64 -17.91
N TYR A 52 0.06 18.82 -18.12
CA TYR A 52 1.46 19.21 -18.14
C TYR A 52 2.25 18.37 -19.13
N GLU A 53 3.19 18.98 -19.85
CA GLU A 53 4.15 18.22 -20.68
C GLU A 53 5.21 17.58 -19.79
N PHE A 54 5.24 16.25 -19.80
CA PHE A 54 6.27 15.47 -19.13
C PHE A 54 6.88 14.46 -20.13
N ASP A 55 8.20 14.28 -20.07
CA ASP A 55 8.91 13.29 -20.87
C ASP A 55 8.68 11.87 -20.34
N PHE A 56 7.95 11.06 -21.10
CA PHE A 56 7.63 9.70 -20.68
C PHE A 56 8.89 8.86 -20.60
N ASN A 57 9.30 8.54 -19.37
CA ASN A 57 10.47 7.72 -19.11
C ASN A 57 10.07 6.43 -18.38
N LEU A 58 10.01 5.33 -19.13
CA LEU A 58 9.65 4.01 -18.63
C LEU A 58 10.56 3.55 -17.48
N LYS A 59 11.87 3.86 -17.53
CA LYS A 59 12.82 3.49 -16.46
C LYS A 59 12.48 4.20 -15.16
N SER A 60 12.15 5.48 -15.23
CA SER A 60 11.73 6.27 -14.07
C SER A 60 10.48 5.66 -13.43
N LEU A 61 9.50 5.27 -14.26
CA LEU A 61 8.25 4.68 -13.79
C LEU A 61 8.46 3.33 -13.06
N ILE A 62 9.33 2.47 -13.60
CA ILE A 62 9.68 1.20 -12.95
C ILE A 62 10.38 1.44 -11.62
N ILE A 63 11.34 2.38 -11.57
CA ILE A 63 12.04 2.74 -10.34
C ILE A 63 11.06 3.25 -9.28
N GLN A 64 10.13 4.13 -9.67
CA GLN A 64 9.07 4.64 -8.79
C GLN A 64 8.20 3.50 -8.25
N ALA A 65 7.75 2.57 -9.10
CA ALA A 65 6.97 1.41 -8.68
C ALA A 65 7.71 0.53 -7.66
N VAL A 66 8.99 0.25 -7.90
CA VAL A 66 9.83 -0.55 -6.99
C VAL A 66 10.03 0.16 -5.65
N LEU A 67 10.42 1.44 -5.67
CA LEU A 67 10.62 2.25 -4.47
C LEU A 67 9.33 2.37 -3.66
N PHE A 68 8.21 2.60 -4.33
CA PHE A 68 6.91 2.71 -3.67
C PHE A 68 6.50 1.38 -3.04
N THR A 69 6.70 0.26 -3.74
CA THR A 69 6.43 -1.09 -3.19
C THR A 69 7.23 -1.33 -1.91
N PHE A 70 8.51 -0.95 -1.92
CA PHE A 70 9.41 -1.08 -0.76
C PHE A 70 8.96 -0.18 0.39
N SER A 71 8.67 1.09 0.12
CA SER A 71 8.17 2.04 1.12
C SER A 71 6.86 1.58 1.74
N MET A 72 5.92 1.07 0.95
CA MET A 72 4.66 0.53 1.45
C MET A 72 4.90 -0.67 2.38
N ARG A 73 5.86 -1.55 2.06
CA ARG A 73 6.20 -2.67 2.94
C ARG A 73 6.70 -2.19 4.30
N ILE A 74 7.56 -1.18 4.30
CA ILE A 74 8.06 -0.57 5.55
C ILE A 74 6.90 0.06 6.32
N PHE A 75 6.04 0.80 5.63
CA PHE A 75 4.88 1.44 6.22
C PHE A 75 3.96 0.43 6.92
N TYR A 76 3.59 -0.68 6.26
CA TYR A 76 2.78 -1.74 6.87
C TYR A 76 3.45 -2.35 8.11
N CYS A 77 4.77 -2.58 8.06
CA CYS A 77 5.52 -3.07 9.23
C CYS A 77 5.51 -2.06 10.39
N LEU A 78 5.66 -0.76 10.10
CA LEU A 78 5.62 0.31 11.10
C LEU A 78 4.23 0.45 11.71
N GLN A 79 3.19 0.42 10.87
CA GLN A 79 1.80 0.52 11.30
C GLN A 79 1.43 -0.62 12.24
N LYS A 80 1.85 -1.87 11.94
CA LYS A 80 1.67 -3.01 12.85
C LYS A 80 2.35 -2.78 14.20
N LYS A 81 3.59 -2.27 14.22
CA LYS A 81 4.30 -1.96 15.48
C LYS A 81 3.58 -0.88 16.29
N ILE A 82 3.08 0.16 15.64
CA ILE A 82 2.33 1.25 16.29
C ILE A 82 1.02 0.71 16.88
N GLN A 83 0.25 -0.07 16.11
CA GLN A 83 -0.98 -0.71 16.60
C GLN A 83 -0.72 -1.64 17.80
N GLN A 84 0.35 -2.44 17.76
CA GLN A 84 0.74 -3.30 18.90
C GLN A 84 1.10 -2.48 20.14
N GLN A 85 1.83 -1.38 19.99
CA GLN A 85 2.15 -0.48 21.11
C GLN A 85 0.91 0.20 21.69
N PHE A 86 -0.02 0.65 20.86
CA PHE A 86 -1.29 1.23 21.32
C PHE A 86 -2.14 0.19 22.06
N LYS A 87 -2.21 -1.04 21.56
CA LYS A 87 -2.91 -2.14 22.22
C LYS A 87 -2.28 -2.47 23.59
N ASN A 88 -0.96 -2.45 23.70
CA ASN A 88 -0.24 -2.71 24.95
C ASN A 88 -0.32 -1.57 25.97
N ARG A 89 -0.62 -0.33 25.55
CA ARG A 89 -0.80 0.82 26.46
C ARG A 89 -2.23 0.97 27.00
N HIS A 90 -3.20 0.31 26.38
CA HIS A 90 -4.63 0.36 26.75
C HIS A 90 -5.16 -0.97 27.30
N ASN A 91 -4.26 -1.87 27.72
CA ASN A 91 -4.52 -3.12 28.44
C ASN A 91 -3.84 -3.03 29.81
#